data_AF-A0A948Z6I7-F1
#
_entry.id   AF-A0A948Z6I7-F1
#
_cell.length_a   1.000
_cell.length_b   1.000
_cell.length_c   1.000
_cell.angle_alpha   90.00
_cell.angle_beta   90.00
_cell.angle_gamma   90.00
#
_symmetry.space_group_name_H-M   'P 1'
#
loop_
_entity.id
_entity.type
_entity.pdbx_description
1 polymer ?
#
loop_
_entity_poly.entity_id
_entity_poly.type
_entity_poly.pdbx_seq_one_letter_code
_entity_poly.pdbx_strand_id
1 'polypeptide(L)'
;MIKRFSMIVVLCVIFVFNYNSVYAASLSPYGKFEWSDNIVDVFRKLKEIKTIKEISIDGPDNFDRVNAVEKSEEDLKAGITDFVAKGAKGWMFSEYNKEVILKDGEKSLYHVRAIHLKAQPIIIVGIPYRISFNFVQVPGYVLTNYDKAIKIDINGKKILFLSHFTIIDLTPLDNELAEANHQKLFDVIRKKYPVLKDVFGREWNGKPNAATYYSEDGDYSFGFLPSEQGPEMAYTNSFKSVEEMYNSHRNNILSEENKNSDSSSEL
;
A
#
# COMPACT_ATOMS: atom_id res chain seq x y z
N MET A 1 34.49 26.63 51.41
CA MET A 1 33.34 25.83 51.89
C MET A 1 32.76 25.12 50.67
N ILE A 2 32.79 23.80 50.68
CA ILE A 2 32.57 22.88 49.55
C ILE A 2 31.08 22.56 49.40
N LYS A 3 30.58 22.52 48.16
CA LYS A 3 29.66 21.52 47.57
C LYS A 3 29.36 21.96 46.13
N ARG A 4 30.15 21.54 45.13
CA ARG A 4 29.91 20.36 44.27
C ARG A 4 28.43 20.21 43.88
N PHE A 5 28.09 20.67 42.68
CA PHE A 5 27.11 19.99 41.83
C PHE A 5 27.85 19.48 40.59
N SER A 6 28.15 18.19 40.64
CA SER A 6 28.40 17.35 39.49
C SER A 6 27.06 16.97 38.84
N MET A 7 27.12 16.26 37.71
CA MET A 7 26.02 15.57 37.00
C MET A 7 25.24 16.44 36.00
N ILE A 8 25.05 16.07 34.73
CA ILE A 8 25.20 14.79 34.01
C ILE A 8 25.61 15.09 32.56
N VAL A 9 26.59 14.33 32.07
CA VAL A 9 26.85 14.12 30.64
C VAL A 9 25.66 13.34 30.07
N VAL A 10 24.81 13.97 29.27
CA VAL A 10 23.83 13.21 28.47
C VAL A 10 24.55 12.66 27.24
N LEU A 11 25.19 11.52 27.48
CA LEU A 11 25.66 10.59 26.47
C LEU A 11 24.39 9.90 25.90
N CYS A 12 23.74 10.49 24.90
CA CYS A 12 22.72 9.74 24.16
C CYS A 12 23.41 8.87 23.12
N VAL A 13 23.74 7.69 23.61
CA VAL A 13 24.07 6.43 22.94
C VAL A 13 23.51 6.39 21.51
N ILE A 14 24.42 6.39 20.54
CA ILE A 14 24.15 5.85 19.21
C ILE A 14 23.90 4.36 19.43
N PHE A 15 22.64 3.96 19.49
CA PHE A 15 22.27 2.56 19.40
C PHE A 15 22.51 2.11 17.95
N VAL A 16 23.74 1.66 17.69
CA VAL A 16 24.00 0.72 16.60
C VAL A 16 23.39 -0.61 17.04
N PHE A 17 22.08 -0.77 16.83
CA PHE A 17 21.48 -2.09 16.83
C PHE A 17 21.95 -2.80 15.56
N ASN A 18 23.07 -3.51 15.67
CA ASN A 18 23.34 -4.68 14.84
C ASN A 18 22.37 -5.78 15.29
N TYR A 19 21.12 -5.71 14.84
CA TYR A 19 20.19 -6.81 14.86
C TYR A 19 19.79 -7.11 13.42
N ASN A 20 20.22 -8.27 12.93
CA ASN A 20 19.70 -8.89 11.71
C ASN A 20 18.25 -9.37 11.93
N SER A 21 17.34 -8.47 12.29
CA SER A 21 15.90 -8.69 12.24
C SER A 21 15.39 -8.10 10.93
N VAL A 22 15.15 -8.97 9.95
CA VAL A 22 14.47 -8.62 8.70
C VAL A 22 13.00 -8.41 9.06
N TYR A 23 12.63 -7.16 9.36
CA TYR A 23 11.27 -6.69 9.71
C TYR A 23 10.24 -7.07 8.64
N ALA A 24 8.95 -7.22 8.97
CA ALA A 24 7.93 -7.44 7.92
C ALA A 24 7.83 -6.23 6.97
N ALA A 25 8.28 -5.05 7.43
CA ALA A 25 8.50 -3.85 6.61
C ALA A 25 9.60 -4.00 5.52
N SER A 26 10.46 -5.02 5.61
CA SER A 26 11.54 -5.30 4.63
C SER A 26 11.17 -6.38 3.60
N LEU A 27 9.91 -6.82 3.61
CA LEU A 27 9.37 -7.78 2.66
C LEU A 27 9.15 -7.11 1.28
N SER A 28 10.19 -7.02 0.46
CA SER A 28 10.12 -6.49 -0.91
C SER A 28 10.28 -7.66 -1.90
N PRO A 29 9.18 -8.26 -2.39
CA PRO A 29 9.26 -9.64 -2.87
C PRO A 29 9.92 -9.76 -4.21
N TYR A 30 9.52 -9.04 -5.24
CA TYR A 30 10.06 -9.34 -6.58
C TYR A 30 10.15 -8.09 -7.47
N GLY A 31 10.22 -6.92 -6.82
CA GLY A 31 10.54 -5.58 -7.34
C GLY A 31 10.82 -4.65 -6.15
N LYS A 32 11.50 -3.50 -6.35
CA LYS A 32 11.72 -2.50 -5.29
C LYS A 32 10.43 -1.71 -5.02
N PHE A 33 9.33 -2.41 -4.71
CA PHE A 33 8.07 -1.77 -4.32
C PHE A 33 8.17 -1.33 -2.87
N GLU A 34 7.69 -0.13 -2.62
CA GLU A 34 7.62 0.50 -1.30
C GLU A 34 6.16 0.78 -0.98
N TRP A 35 5.74 0.65 0.28
CA TRP A 35 4.35 0.95 0.69
C TRP A 35 3.95 2.41 0.42
N SER A 36 4.93 3.30 0.27
CA SER A 36 4.79 4.70 -0.15
C SER A 36 4.62 4.88 -1.66
N ASP A 37 4.76 3.84 -2.48
CA ASP A 37 4.53 3.93 -3.92
C ASP A 37 3.05 4.17 -4.19
N ASN A 38 2.78 5.11 -5.09
CA ASN A 38 1.45 5.28 -5.64
C ASN A 38 1.23 4.36 -6.86
N ILE A 39 0.04 4.39 -7.44
CA ILE A 39 -0.28 3.59 -8.63
C ILE A 39 0.65 3.88 -9.83
N VAL A 40 1.12 5.13 -9.99
CA VAL A 40 2.02 5.52 -11.08
C VAL A 40 3.42 4.94 -10.86
N ASP A 41 3.93 5.00 -9.62
CA ASP A 41 5.19 4.40 -9.21
C ASP A 41 5.19 2.88 -9.46
N VAL A 42 4.12 2.20 -9.03
CA VAL A 42 3.97 0.76 -9.24
C VAL A 42 3.89 0.43 -10.74
N PHE A 43 3.09 1.18 -11.51
CA PHE A 43 2.98 0.99 -12.95
C PHE A 43 4.34 1.09 -13.65
N ARG A 44 5.12 2.13 -13.34
CA ARG A 44 6.48 2.31 -13.86
C ARG A 44 7.38 1.13 -13.51
N LYS A 45 7.41 0.73 -12.23
CA LYS A 45 8.23 -0.41 -11.74
C LYS A 45 7.84 -1.74 -12.40
N LEU A 46 6.56 -1.95 -12.70
CA LEU A 46 6.11 -3.17 -13.39
C LEU A 46 6.58 -3.22 -14.84
N LYS A 47 6.64 -2.09 -15.55
CA LYS A 47 7.15 -2.02 -16.93
C LYS A 47 8.64 -2.38 -17.04
N GLU A 48 9.40 -2.25 -15.96
CA GLU A 48 10.82 -2.63 -15.92
C GLU A 48 11.01 -4.16 -15.83
N ILE A 49 9.97 -4.92 -15.49
CA ILE A 49 10.04 -6.38 -15.32
C ILE A 49 9.83 -7.05 -16.69
N LYS A 50 10.94 -7.50 -17.30
CA LYS A 50 10.96 -8.09 -18.65
C LYS A 50 10.01 -9.26 -18.90
N THR A 51 9.61 -9.99 -17.86
CA THR A 51 8.70 -11.14 -18.01
C THR A 51 7.24 -10.72 -18.16
N ILE A 52 6.89 -9.50 -17.72
CA ILE A 52 5.53 -8.98 -17.77
C ILE A 52 5.18 -8.66 -19.22
N LYS A 53 4.10 -9.28 -19.70
CA LYS A 53 3.55 -9.11 -21.06
C LYS A 53 2.19 -8.42 -21.06
N GLU A 54 1.58 -8.33 -19.88
CA GLU A 54 0.27 -7.72 -19.69
C GLU A 54 0.23 -6.96 -18.37
N ILE A 55 -0.32 -5.74 -18.41
CA ILE A 55 -0.71 -4.95 -17.25
C ILE A 55 -2.16 -4.57 -17.46
N SER A 56 -3.03 -4.83 -16.51
CA SER A 56 -4.43 -4.44 -16.54
C SER A 56 -4.78 -3.60 -15.32
N ILE A 57 -5.74 -2.70 -15.47
CA ILE A 57 -6.17 -1.78 -14.41
C ILE A 57 -7.67 -1.93 -14.30
N ASP A 58 -8.15 -2.52 -13.21
CA ASP A 58 -9.57 -2.66 -12.97
C ASP A 58 -10.05 -1.46 -12.16
N GLY A 59 -10.89 -0.65 -12.81
CA GLY A 59 -11.64 0.44 -12.19
C GLY A 59 -13.15 0.14 -12.27
N PRO A 60 -13.95 0.58 -11.29
CA PRO A 60 -15.37 0.23 -11.15
C PRO A 60 -16.34 0.74 -12.26
N ASP A 61 -15.86 1.43 -13.30
CA ASP A 61 -16.65 1.79 -14.49
C ASP A 61 -16.13 1.13 -15.77
N ASN A 62 -15.50 -0.05 -15.66
CA ASN A 62 -14.85 -0.71 -16.79
C ASN A 62 -13.81 0.22 -17.44
N PHE A 63 -12.76 0.56 -16.70
CA PHE A 63 -11.49 0.97 -17.32
C PHE A 63 -10.90 -0.26 -18.02
N ASP A 64 -11.63 -0.73 -19.03
CA ASP A 64 -11.66 -2.10 -19.54
C ASP A 64 -10.27 -2.52 -19.96
N ARG A 65 -9.70 -3.54 -19.30
CA ARG A 65 -8.99 -4.68 -19.91
C ARG A 65 -7.91 -4.38 -20.97
N VAL A 66 -7.45 -3.14 -21.09
CA VAL A 66 -6.44 -2.77 -22.07
C VAL A 66 -5.11 -3.17 -21.48
N ASN A 67 -4.41 -4.05 -22.18
CA ASN A 67 -3.01 -4.30 -21.91
C ASN A 67 -2.24 -2.97 -21.90
N ALA A 68 -1.95 -2.47 -20.71
CA ALA A 68 -1.34 -1.18 -20.45
C ALA A 68 0.19 -1.24 -20.54
N VAL A 69 0.77 -2.37 -20.96
CA VAL A 69 2.24 -2.50 -21.12
C VAL A 69 2.77 -1.44 -22.08
N GLU A 70 2.06 -1.16 -23.16
CA GLU A 70 2.46 -0.16 -24.16
C GLU A 70 2.03 1.27 -23.82
N LYS A 71 1.22 1.47 -22.77
CA LYS A 71 0.73 2.80 -22.38
C LYS A 71 1.81 3.61 -21.66
N SER A 72 1.81 4.92 -21.89
CA SER A 72 2.67 5.86 -21.16
C SER A 72 2.16 6.13 -19.74
N GLU A 73 2.98 6.78 -18.91
CA GLU A 73 2.52 7.26 -17.60
C GLU A 73 1.46 8.36 -17.75
N GLU A 74 1.56 9.16 -18.80
CA GLU A 74 0.61 10.21 -19.14
C GLU A 74 -0.75 9.62 -19.50
N ASP A 75 -0.79 8.52 -20.25
CA ASP A 75 -2.03 7.79 -20.57
C ASP A 75 -2.68 7.25 -19.28
N LEU A 76 -1.88 6.74 -18.35
CA LEU A 76 -2.36 6.28 -17.04
C LEU A 76 -2.96 7.44 -16.24
N LYS A 77 -2.24 8.56 -16.12
CA LYS A 77 -2.70 9.75 -15.39
C LYS A 77 -3.98 10.33 -16.02
N ALA A 78 -4.06 10.39 -17.34
CA ALA A 78 -5.25 10.82 -18.06
C ALA A 78 -6.44 9.89 -17.78
N GLY A 79 -6.20 8.59 -17.77
CA GLY A 79 -7.18 7.58 -17.39
C GLY A 79 -7.74 7.75 -15.99
N ILE A 80 -6.85 7.92 -15.00
CA ILE A 80 -7.24 8.18 -13.62
C ILE A 80 -8.01 9.51 -13.51
N THR A 81 -7.58 10.54 -14.24
CA THR A 81 -8.25 11.84 -14.27
C THR A 81 -9.69 11.71 -14.78
N ASP A 82 -9.90 11.00 -15.88
CA ASP A 82 -11.24 10.73 -16.43
C ASP A 82 -12.09 9.90 -15.45
N PHE A 83 -11.50 8.89 -14.81
CA PHE A 83 -12.17 8.08 -13.79
C PHE A 83 -12.67 8.91 -12.61
N VAL A 84 -11.80 9.76 -12.04
CA VAL A 84 -12.16 10.67 -10.94
C VAL A 84 -13.22 11.67 -11.43
N ALA A 85 -13.08 12.18 -12.66
CA ALA A 85 -14.02 13.14 -13.22
C ALA A 85 -15.42 12.58 -13.45
N LYS A 86 -15.54 11.32 -13.85
CA LYS A 86 -16.82 10.61 -13.95
C LYS A 86 -17.44 10.39 -12.57
N GLY A 87 -16.66 9.93 -11.59
CA GLY A 87 -17.10 9.82 -10.20
C GLY A 87 -17.56 11.15 -9.61
N ALA A 88 -16.96 12.25 -10.06
CA ALA A 88 -17.29 13.60 -9.63
C ALA A 88 -18.48 14.27 -10.37
N LYS A 89 -19.06 13.63 -11.40
CA LYS A 89 -20.22 14.17 -12.12
C LYS A 89 -21.52 13.39 -11.86
N GLY A 90 -21.43 12.23 -11.20
CA GLY A 90 -22.57 11.39 -10.86
C GLY A 90 -23.23 11.72 -9.52
N TRP A 91 -24.34 11.03 -9.22
CA TRP A 91 -25.08 11.14 -7.94
C TRP A 91 -24.26 10.71 -6.71
N MET A 92 -23.09 10.10 -6.93
CA MET A 92 -22.18 9.58 -5.90
C MET A 92 -21.02 10.55 -5.56
N PHE A 93 -21.10 11.83 -5.96
CA PHE A 93 -20.02 12.81 -5.69
C PHE A 93 -19.61 12.87 -4.21
N SER A 94 -20.58 12.92 -3.30
CA SER A 94 -20.34 12.97 -1.85
C SER A 94 -19.83 11.66 -1.26
N GLU A 95 -20.12 10.53 -1.92
CA GLU A 95 -19.70 9.20 -1.45
C GLU A 95 -18.23 8.95 -1.74
N TYR A 96 -17.74 9.45 -2.87
CA TYR A 96 -16.37 9.22 -3.34
C TYR A 96 -15.41 10.38 -3.12
N ASN A 97 -15.86 11.52 -2.60
CA ASN A 97 -14.98 12.64 -2.29
C ASN A 97 -15.13 13.04 -0.82
N LYS A 98 -14.04 12.93 -0.06
CA LYS A 98 -13.98 13.33 1.34
C LYS A 98 -13.17 14.61 1.46
N GLU A 99 -13.57 15.50 2.37
CA GLU A 99 -12.73 16.65 2.74
C GLU A 99 -11.50 16.15 3.50
N VAL A 100 -10.33 16.70 3.16
CA VAL A 100 -9.08 16.49 3.87
C VAL A 100 -8.45 17.82 4.24
N ILE A 101 -7.73 17.84 5.36
CA ILE A 101 -6.97 19.02 5.81
C ILE A 101 -5.50 18.76 5.49
N LEU A 102 -4.92 19.62 4.65
CA LEU A 102 -3.53 19.56 4.25
C LEU A 102 -2.60 19.99 5.38
N LYS A 103 -1.29 19.81 5.17
CA LYS A 103 -0.27 20.09 6.19
C LYS A 103 -0.24 21.56 6.64
N ASP A 104 -0.62 22.46 5.75
CA ASP A 104 -0.70 23.91 5.99
C ASP A 104 -2.09 24.37 6.49
N GLY A 105 -3.03 23.44 6.68
CA GLY A 105 -4.39 23.74 7.08
C GLY A 105 -5.36 24.02 5.93
N GLU A 106 -4.90 24.05 4.67
CA GLU A 106 -5.81 24.19 3.53
C GLU A 106 -6.75 22.97 3.46
N LYS A 107 -8.04 23.22 3.23
CA LYS A 107 -9.03 22.17 2.98
C LYS A 107 -9.02 21.80 1.50
N SER A 108 -8.97 20.51 1.21
CA SER A 108 -9.03 19.96 -0.14
C SER A 108 -10.03 18.81 -0.22
N LEU A 109 -10.44 18.44 -1.44
CA LEU A 109 -11.18 17.21 -1.67
C LEU A 109 -10.23 16.06 -1.99
N TYR A 110 -10.56 14.86 -1.51
CA TYR A 110 -9.79 13.65 -1.68
C TYR A 110 -10.69 12.54 -2.21
N HIS A 111 -10.32 11.95 -3.34
CA HIS A 111 -11.10 10.91 -3.99
C HIS A 111 -10.82 9.54 -3.35
N VAL A 112 -11.84 8.77 -2.97
CA VAL A 112 -11.69 7.54 -2.15
C VAL A 112 -12.10 6.23 -2.86
N ARG A 113 -12.21 6.24 -4.18
CA ARG A 113 -12.61 5.04 -4.94
C ARG A 113 -11.38 4.18 -5.27
N ALA A 114 -11.40 2.92 -4.83
CA ALA A 114 -10.31 1.98 -5.05
C ALA A 114 -10.03 1.72 -6.54
N ILE A 115 -8.76 1.45 -6.85
CA ILE A 115 -8.31 1.02 -8.18
C ILE A 115 -7.45 -0.23 -8.00
N HIS A 116 -7.63 -1.23 -8.85
CA HIS A 116 -6.80 -2.43 -8.82
C HIS A 116 -5.86 -2.42 -10.03
N LEU A 117 -4.62 -2.83 -9.84
CA LEU A 117 -3.67 -3.01 -10.92
C LEU A 117 -3.18 -4.45 -10.90
N LYS A 118 -3.21 -5.12 -12.05
CA LYS A 118 -2.75 -6.50 -12.21
C LYS A 118 -1.67 -6.56 -13.26
N ALA A 119 -0.71 -7.46 -13.12
CA ALA A 119 0.31 -7.68 -14.13
C ALA A 119 0.72 -9.16 -14.23
N GLN A 120 1.09 -9.58 -15.44
CA GLN A 120 1.45 -10.97 -15.72
C GLN A 120 2.28 -11.15 -16.99
N PRO A 121 3.07 -12.25 -17.10
CA PRO A 121 3.48 -13.10 -16.00
C PRO A 121 4.66 -12.50 -15.21
N ILE A 122 4.65 -12.67 -13.89
CA ILE A 122 5.85 -12.61 -13.06
C ILE A 122 6.35 -14.05 -12.82
N ILE A 123 7.64 -14.32 -13.07
CA ILE A 123 8.18 -15.68 -12.94
C ILE A 123 8.79 -15.85 -11.55
N ILE A 124 8.25 -16.78 -10.77
CA ILE A 124 8.72 -17.13 -9.43
C ILE A 124 9.13 -18.59 -9.44
N VAL A 125 10.44 -18.84 -9.30
CA VAL A 125 10.99 -20.22 -9.27
C VAL A 125 10.65 -21.03 -10.54
N GLY A 126 10.48 -20.34 -11.67
CA GLY A 126 10.08 -20.95 -12.95
C GLY A 126 8.57 -21.13 -13.12
N ILE A 127 7.76 -20.75 -12.13
CA ILE A 127 6.30 -20.80 -12.17
C ILE A 127 5.78 -19.40 -12.56
N PRO A 128 4.87 -19.28 -13.53
CA PRO A 128 4.26 -18.01 -13.90
C PRO A 128 3.15 -17.62 -12.91
N TYR A 129 3.17 -16.37 -12.44
CA TYR A 129 2.16 -15.79 -11.56
C TYR A 129 1.55 -14.53 -12.18
N ARG A 130 0.33 -14.21 -11.76
CA ARG A 130 -0.25 -12.88 -11.80
C ARG A 130 0.02 -12.19 -10.47
N ILE A 131 0.53 -10.96 -10.54
CA ILE A 131 0.59 -10.06 -9.38
C ILE A 131 -0.60 -9.10 -9.44
N SER A 132 -1.29 -8.91 -8.32
CA SER A 132 -2.41 -7.99 -8.18
C SER A 132 -2.13 -7.01 -7.03
N PHE A 133 -2.36 -5.73 -7.27
CA PHE A 133 -2.22 -4.65 -6.32
C PHE A 133 -3.60 -4.04 -6.08
N ASN A 134 -4.04 -4.03 -4.83
CA ASN A 134 -5.27 -3.33 -4.44
C ASN A 134 -4.92 -1.95 -3.89
N PHE A 135 -5.19 -0.89 -4.64
CA PHE A 135 -4.97 0.47 -4.17
C PHE A 135 -6.20 1.02 -3.47
N VAL A 136 -6.00 1.48 -2.24
CA VAL A 136 -6.98 2.29 -1.52
C VAL A 136 -6.43 3.68 -1.28
N GLN A 137 -7.31 4.55 -0.82
CA GLN A 137 -7.00 5.94 -0.50
C GLN A 137 -7.03 6.11 1.00
N VAL A 138 -5.88 6.50 1.56
CA VAL A 138 -5.67 6.72 2.99
C VAL A 138 -5.34 8.20 3.17
N PRO A 139 -6.26 9.01 3.73
CA PRO A 139 -6.07 10.46 3.86
C PRO A 139 -4.74 10.86 4.52
N GLY A 140 -4.23 10.06 5.46
CA GLY A 140 -2.97 10.36 6.12
C GLY A 140 -1.74 10.40 5.22
N TYR A 141 -1.76 9.72 4.08
CA TYR A 141 -0.67 9.84 3.12
C TYR A 141 -0.66 11.18 2.38
N VAL A 142 -1.75 11.95 2.41
CA VAL A 142 -1.73 13.34 1.91
C VAL A 142 -0.75 14.20 2.72
N LEU A 143 -0.45 13.85 3.98
CA LEU A 143 0.49 14.60 4.80
C LEU A 143 1.96 14.34 4.45
N THR A 144 2.28 13.14 3.96
CA THR A 144 3.66 12.70 3.72
C THR A 144 4.00 12.52 2.25
N ASN A 145 2.99 12.38 1.38
CA ASN A 145 3.13 12.08 -0.05
C ASN A 145 2.26 12.99 -0.92
N TYR A 146 2.05 14.24 -0.49
CA TYR A 146 1.25 15.23 -1.23
C TYR A 146 1.78 15.47 -2.66
N ASP A 147 3.09 15.44 -2.84
CA ASP A 147 3.80 15.58 -4.11
C ASP A 147 3.49 14.43 -5.08
N LYS A 148 3.15 13.25 -4.55
CA LYS A 148 2.74 12.08 -5.32
C LYS A 148 1.26 12.08 -5.71
N ALA A 149 0.46 13.03 -5.22
CA ALA A 149 -0.96 13.10 -5.54
C ALA A 149 -1.18 13.62 -6.98
N ILE A 150 -2.08 12.97 -7.72
CA ILE A 150 -2.61 13.49 -8.98
C ILE A 150 -3.63 14.57 -8.62
N LYS A 151 -3.36 15.81 -9.04
CA LYS A 151 -4.19 16.98 -8.75
C LYS A 151 -5.13 17.23 -9.91
N ILE A 152 -6.43 17.13 -9.66
CA ILE A 152 -7.46 17.14 -10.68
C ILE A 152 -8.39 18.32 -10.42
N ASP A 153 -8.53 19.23 -11.39
CA ASP A 153 -9.49 20.33 -11.30
C ASP A 153 -10.81 19.91 -11.95
N ILE A 154 -11.89 19.98 -11.17
CA ILE A 154 -13.25 19.75 -11.65
C ILE A 154 -14.11 20.95 -11.28
N ASN A 155 -14.44 21.76 -12.28
CA ASN A 155 -15.27 22.96 -12.12
C ASN A 155 -14.73 23.92 -11.03
N GLY A 156 -13.42 24.12 -10.97
CA GLY A 156 -12.76 24.98 -9.98
C GLY A 156 -12.55 24.34 -8.62
N LYS A 157 -12.95 23.07 -8.43
CA LYS A 157 -12.64 22.30 -7.22
C LYS A 157 -11.42 21.43 -7.47
N LYS A 158 -10.38 21.63 -6.67
CA LYS A 158 -9.19 20.77 -6.66
C LYS A 158 -9.50 19.48 -5.89
N ILE A 159 -9.38 18.36 -6.59
CA ILE A 159 -9.52 17.01 -6.04
C ILE A 159 -8.16 16.33 -6.12
N LEU A 160 -7.75 15.76 -4.99
CA LEU A 160 -6.53 14.98 -4.85
C LEU A 160 -6.87 13.51 -5.05
N PHE A 161 -6.14 12.87 -5.96
CA PHE A 161 -6.11 11.42 -6.08
C PHE A 161 -4.72 10.93 -5.67
N LEU A 162 -4.66 10.23 -4.55
CA LEU A 162 -3.44 9.56 -4.08
C LEU A 162 -3.84 8.18 -3.61
N SER A 163 -3.31 7.14 -4.24
CA SER A 163 -3.68 5.76 -3.95
C SER A 163 -2.45 4.96 -3.57
N HIS A 164 -2.55 4.15 -2.52
CA HIS A 164 -1.47 3.30 -2.01
C HIS A 164 -1.94 1.85 -1.99
N PHE A 165 -1.06 0.93 -2.36
CA PHE A 165 -1.45 -0.47 -2.35
C PHE A 165 -1.51 -1.00 -0.92
N THR A 166 -2.62 -1.67 -0.64
CA THR A 166 -2.96 -2.24 0.66
C THR A 166 -2.69 -3.72 0.71
N ILE A 167 -2.79 -4.35 -0.45
CA ILE A 167 -2.65 -5.78 -0.64
C ILE A 167 -1.86 -6.00 -1.93
N ILE A 168 -0.83 -6.84 -1.85
CA ILE A 168 -0.19 -7.45 -3.02
C ILE A 168 -0.52 -8.94 -2.99
N ASP A 169 -1.28 -9.40 -3.98
CA ASP A 169 -1.63 -10.80 -4.15
C ASP A 169 -0.87 -11.43 -5.32
N LEU A 170 -0.35 -12.64 -5.11
CA LEU A 170 0.24 -13.47 -6.17
C LEU A 170 -0.61 -14.72 -6.38
N THR A 171 -1.16 -14.87 -7.59
CA THR A 171 -1.94 -16.03 -7.99
C THR A 171 -1.20 -16.76 -9.11
N PRO A 172 -0.97 -18.08 -9.01
CA PRO A 172 -0.31 -18.81 -10.09
C PRO A 172 -1.17 -18.80 -11.36
N LEU A 173 -0.51 -18.79 -12.51
CA LEU A 173 -1.15 -18.94 -13.83
C LEU A 173 -1.18 -20.41 -14.27
N ASP A 174 -0.38 -21.26 -13.62
CA ASP A 174 -0.30 -22.70 -13.83
C ASP A 174 -0.34 -23.38 -12.46
N ASN A 175 -1.54 -23.82 -12.05
CA ASN A 175 -1.80 -24.36 -10.73
C ASN A 175 -1.13 -25.73 -10.54
N GLU A 176 -1.10 -26.56 -11.60
CA GLU A 176 -0.47 -27.88 -11.57
C GLU A 176 1.04 -27.74 -11.37
N LEU A 177 1.67 -26.82 -12.12
CA LEU A 177 3.09 -26.53 -11.96
C LEU A 177 3.40 -25.94 -10.58
N ALA A 178 2.52 -25.07 -10.06
CA ALA A 178 2.67 -24.50 -8.73
C ALA A 178 2.53 -25.56 -7.62
N GLU A 179 1.58 -26.50 -7.73
CA GLU A 179 1.41 -27.62 -6.79
C GLU A 179 2.63 -28.57 -6.85
N ALA A 180 3.09 -28.93 -8.05
CA ALA A 180 4.26 -29.80 -8.24
C ALA A 180 5.56 -29.18 -7.69
N ASN A 181 5.64 -27.85 -7.61
CA ASN A 181 6.81 -27.12 -7.13
C ASN A 181 6.58 -26.42 -5.78
N HIS A 182 5.50 -26.73 -5.05
CA HIS A 182 5.16 -26.08 -3.78
C HIS A 182 6.36 -26.08 -2.82
N GLN A 183 7.01 -27.23 -2.61
CA GLN A 183 8.12 -27.32 -1.64
C GLN A 183 9.27 -26.37 -2.00
N LYS A 184 9.59 -26.26 -3.29
CA LYS A 184 10.65 -25.38 -3.78
C LYS A 184 10.28 -23.90 -3.64
N LEU A 185 9.01 -23.57 -3.90
CA LEU A 185 8.46 -22.23 -3.65
C LEU A 185 8.57 -21.90 -2.15
N PHE A 186 8.17 -22.84 -1.31
CA PHE A 186 8.25 -22.72 0.13
C PHE A 186 9.69 -22.50 0.62
N ASP A 187 10.65 -23.29 0.14
CA ASP A 187 12.06 -23.15 0.53
C ASP A 187 12.62 -21.76 0.16
N VAL A 188 12.25 -21.23 -1.00
CA VAL A 188 12.64 -19.88 -1.45
C VAL A 188 12.01 -18.80 -0.59
N ILE A 189 10.71 -18.90 -0.31
CA ILE A 189 9.97 -17.94 0.53
C ILE A 189 10.54 -17.94 1.95
N ARG A 190 10.71 -19.12 2.56
CA ARG A 190 11.27 -19.25 3.91
C ARG A 190 12.71 -18.72 4.00
N LYS A 191 13.54 -18.99 2.99
CA LYS A 191 14.91 -18.45 2.93
C LYS A 191 14.91 -16.93 2.80
N LYS A 192 13.99 -16.39 2.00
CA LYS A 192 13.85 -14.94 1.81
C LYS A 192 13.27 -14.26 3.05
N TYR A 193 12.41 -14.96 3.79
CA TYR A 193 11.63 -14.44 4.91
C TYR A 193 11.77 -15.34 6.14
N PRO A 194 12.90 -15.27 6.85
CA PRO A 194 13.17 -16.14 7.98
C PRO A 194 12.26 -15.88 9.19
N VAL A 195 11.55 -14.75 9.23
CA VAL A 195 10.64 -14.34 10.32
C VAL A 195 9.25 -14.95 10.25
N LEU A 196 8.93 -15.68 9.18
CA LEU A 196 7.63 -16.32 9.01
C LEU A 196 7.39 -17.38 10.07
N LYS A 197 6.29 -17.25 10.80
CA LYS A 197 5.82 -18.24 11.77
C LYS A 197 4.86 -19.19 11.08
N ASP A 198 4.97 -20.48 11.40
CA ASP A 198 3.94 -21.46 11.07
C ASP A 198 2.74 -21.19 11.97
N VAL A 199 1.58 -20.88 11.39
CA VAL A 199 0.42 -20.43 12.17
C VAL A 199 -0.67 -21.50 12.22
N PHE A 200 -0.88 -22.31 11.18
CA PHE A 200 -1.83 -23.44 11.22
C PHE A 200 -1.56 -24.46 10.12
N GLY A 201 -1.56 -25.75 10.50
CA GLY A 201 -1.74 -26.86 9.57
C GLY A 201 -3.22 -27.28 9.51
N ARG A 202 -3.96 -26.85 8.48
CA ARG A 202 -5.30 -27.37 8.19
C ARG A 202 -5.21 -28.48 7.16
N GLU A 203 -5.68 -29.67 7.51
CA GLU A 203 -5.73 -30.79 6.57
C GLU A 203 -6.67 -30.46 5.43
N TRP A 204 -6.13 -30.40 4.21
CA TRP A 204 -6.89 -30.22 2.99
C TRP A 204 -6.91 -31.54 2.22
N ASN A 205 -8.09 -32.17 2.09
CA ASN A 205 -8.31 -33.41 1.34
C ASN A 205 -7.33 -34.57 1.62
N GLY A 206 -6.94 -34.78 2.88
CA GLY A 206 -6.12 -35.92 3.28
C GLY A 206 -4.68 -35.91 2.76
N LYS A 207 -4.21 -34.80 2.18
CA LYS A 207 -2.78 -34.58 1.89
C LYS A 207 -2.15 -33.81 3.05
N PRO A 208 -0.94 -34.18 3.53
CA PRO A 208 -0.29 -33.51 4.65
C PRO A 208 -0.06 -32.01 4.35
N ASN A 209 -0.58 -31.20 5.27
CA ASN A 209 -0.59 -29.74 5.39
C ASN A 209 0.52 -28.98 4.66
N ALA A 210 0.14 -28.08 3.76
CA ALA A 210 0.91 -26.86 3.54
C ALA A 210 0.57 -25.92 4.71
N ALA A 211 1.56 -25.60 5.54
CA ALA A 211 1.38 -24.64 6.62
C ALA A 211 0.99 -23.27 6.05
N THR A 212 -0.02 -22.63 6.65
CA THR A 212 -0.24 -21.20 6.44
C THR A 212 0.83 -20.46 7.23
N TYR A 213 1.65 -19.68 6.53
CA TYR A 213 2.65 -18.85 7.19
C TYR A 213 2.15 -17.44 7.29
N TYR A 214 2.28 -16.87 8.47
CA TYR A 214 1.89 -15.49 8.71
C TYR A 214 2.95 -14.77 9.54
N SER A 215 3.16 -13.51 9.23
CA SER A 215 3.95 -12.60 10.04
C SER A 215 3.25 -11.25 10.06
N GLU A 216 3.35 -10.57 11.19
CA GLU A 216 2.82 -9.23 11.40
C GLU A 216 3.88 -8.40 12.12
N ASP A 217 4.01 -7.15 11.72
CA ASP A 217 4.98 -6.19 12.26
C ASP A 217 4.43 -4.78 12.08
N GLY A 218 3.91 -4.22 13.18
CA GLY A 218 3.21 -2.94 13.15
C GLY A 218 2.00 -3.00 12.21
N ASP A 219 1.97 -2.12 11.22
CA ASP A 219 0.87 -2.04 10.26
C ASP A 219 0.94 -3.12 9.17
N TYR A 220 2.06 -3.82 9.05
CA TYR A 220 2.35 -4.71 7.93
C TYR A 220 2.10 -6.17 8.29
N SER A 221 1.54 -6.93 7.36
CA SER A 221 1.50 -8.38 7.48
C SER A 221 1.82 -9.08 6.17
N PHE A 222 2.20 -10.34 6.28
CA PHE A 222 2.37 -11.23 5.15
C PHE A 222 1.72 -12.58 5.44
N GLY A 223 1.03 -13.12 4.44
CA GLY A 223 0.48 -14.46 4.43
C GLY A 223 1.01 -15.25 3.23
N PHE A 224 1.39 -16.51 3.48
CA PHE A 224 1.50 -17.55 2.46
C PHE A 224 0.41 -18.56 2.71
N LEU A 225 -0.54 -18.66 1.79
CA LEU A 225 -1.76 -19.44 1.91
C LEU A 225 -1.76 -20.53 0.84
N PRO A 226 -1.82 -21.82 1.21
CA PRO A 226 -2.17 -22.83 0.24
C PRO A 226 -3.65 -22.67 -0.15
N SER A 227 -3.94 -22.58 -1.45
CA SER A 227 -5.30 -22.52 -1.98
C SER A 227 -5.56 -23.68 -2.97
N GLU A 228 -6.83 -24.00 -3.22
CA GLU A 228 -7.23 -24.96 -4.27
C GLU A 228 -6.71 -24.53 -5.66
N GLN A 229 -6.43 -23.25 -5.82
CA GLN A 229 -5.90 -22.65 -7.04
C GLN A 229 -4.36 -22.51 -6.97
N GLY A 230 -3.71 -23.16 -6.01
CA GLY A 230 -2.27 -23.11 -5.78
C GLY A 230 -1.87 -22.16 -4.64
N PRO A 231 -0.58 -22.10 -4.29
CA PRO A 231 -0.09 -21.26 -3.21
C PRO A 231 -0.24 -19.77 -3.55
N GLU A 232 -1.02 -19.06 -2.74
CA GLU A 232 -1.21 -17.62 -2.78
C GLU A 232 -0.28 -16.92 -1.78
N MET A 233 0.21 -15.75 -2.15
CA MET A 233 0.96 -14.87 -1.27
C MET A 233 0.24 -13.54 -1.18
N ALA A 234 -0.03 -13.08 0.03
CA ALA A 234 -0.63 -11.78 0.31
C ALA A 234 0.30 -10.96 1.20
N TYR A 235 0.58 -9.72 0.82
CA TYR A 235 1.25 -8.73 1.68
C TYR A 235 0.25 -7.66 1.99
N THR A 236 -0.01 -7.35 3.26
CA THR A 236 -1.00 -6.34 3.62
C THR A 236 -0.42 -5.20 4.45
N ASN A 237 -1.02 -4.03 4.34
CA ASN A 237 -0.78 -2.88 5.19
C ASN A 237 -2.12 -2.36 5.72
N SER A 238 -2.25 -2.26 7.03
CA SER A 238 -3.46 -1.76 7.71
C SER A 238 -3.57 -0.23 7.73
N PHE A 239 -2.45 0.47 7.53
CA PHE A 239 -2.30 1.93 7.59
C PHE A 239 -2.70 2.58 8.91
N LYS A 240 -2.84 1.80 9.98
CA LYS A 240 -3.32 2.28 11.27
C LYS A 240 -2.47 3.45 11.78
N SER A 241 -1.14 3.34 11.70
CA SER A 241 -0.23 4.41 12.14
C SER A 241 -0.39 5.70 11.29
N VAL A 242 -0.62 5.56 9.99
CA VAL A 242 -0.80 6.69 9.06
C VAL A 242 -2.15 7.37 9.31
N GLU A 243 -3.20 6.61 9.60
CA GLU A 243 -4.51 7.17 9.97
C GLU A 243 -4.48 7.86 11.33
N GLU A 244 -3.81 7.28 12.32
CA GLU A 244 -3.61 7.90 13.65
C GLU A 244 -2.87 9.24 13.54
N MET A 245 -1.81 9.29 12.74
CA MET A 245 -1.07 10.53 12.43
C MET A 245 -2.00 11.59 11.81
N TYR A 246 -2.84 11.21 10.86
CA TYR A 246 -3.78 12.13 10.22
C TYR A 246 -4.84 12.67 11.17
N ASN A 247 -5.42 11.80 11.99
CA ASN A 247 -6.43 12.19 12.96
C ASN A 247 -5.85 13.15 14.00
N SER A 248 -4.61 12.92 14.44
CA SER A 248 -3.89 13.86 15.32
C SER A 248 -3.70 15.23 14.66
N HIS A 249 -3.20 15.27 13.42
CA HIS A 249 -3.04 16.51 12.64
C HIS A 249 -4.35 17.29 12.50
N ARG A 250 -5.41 16.61 12.04
CA ARG A 250 -6.74 17.19 11.87
C ARG A 250 -7.27 17.78 13.17
N ASN A 251 -7.17 17.04 14.27
CA ASN A 251 -7.70 17.48 15.56
C ASN A 251 -6.93 18.69 16.11
N ASN A 252 -5.62 18.76 15.89
CA ASN A 252 -4.81 19.90 16.30
C ASN A 252 -5.28 21.19 15.60
N ILE A 253 -5.44 21.17 14.27
CA ILE A 253 -5.90 22.33 13.50
C ILE A 253 -7.29 22.78 13.94
N LEU A 254 -8.25 21.84 14.04
CA LEU A 254 -9.61 22.18 14.46
C LEU A 254 -9.66 22.74 15.90
N SER A 255 -8.75 22.30 16.77
CA SER A 255 -8.65 22.83 18.12
C SER A 255 -8.08 24.25 18.17
N GLU A 256 -7.18 24.61 17.25
CA GLU A 256 -6.63 25.96 17.12
C GLU A 256 -7.67 26.94 16.54
N GLU A 257 -8.43 26.50 15.53
CA GLU A 257 -9.55 27.28 14.96
C GLU A 257 -10.58 27.65 16.03
N ASN A 258 -10.99 26.68 16.86
CA ASN A 258 -11.97 26.91 17.93
C ASN A 258 -11.45 27.88 19.01
N LYS A 259 -10.16 27.81 19.37
CA LYS A 259 -9.56 28.76 20.33
C LYS A 259 -9.56 30.18 19.79
N ASN A 260 -9.26 30.33 18.49
CA ASN A 260 -9.23 31.64 17.85
C ASN A 260 -10.65 32.21 17.68
N SER A 261 -11.67 31.39 17.42
CA SER A 261 -13.07 31.85 17.37
C SER A 261 -13.59 32.31 18.73
N ASP A 262 -13.23 31.62 19.81
CA ASP A 262 -13.68 31.99 21.16
C ASP A 262 -13.03 33.32 21.59
N SER A 263 -11.73 33.49 21.36
CA SER A 263 -11.00 34.73 21.71
C SER A 263 -11.41 35.97 20.87
N SER A 264 -11.96 35.77 19.67
CA SER A 264 -12.47 36.85 18.82
C SER A 264 -13.93 37.21 19.11
N SER A 265 -14.63 36.40 19.91
CA SER A 265 -15.98 36.69 20.40
C SER A 265 -16.00 37.44 21.74
N GLU A 266 -14.86 37.57 22.41
CA GLU A 266 -14.67 38.30 23.67
C GLU A 266 -14.14 39.73 23.49
N LEU A 267 -14.02 40.22 22.24
CA LEU A 267 -13.68 41.60 21.87
C LEU A 267 -14.89 42.34 21.29
#